data_AF-A0A3E1NS73-F1
#
_entry.id   AF-A0A3E1NS73-F1
#
_cell.length_a   1.000
_cell.length_b   1.000
_cell.length_c   1.000
_cell.angle_alpha   90.00
_cell.angle_beta   90.00
_cell.angle_gamma   90.00
#
_symmetry.space_group_name_H-M   'P 1'
#
loop_
_entity.id
_entity.type
_entity.pdbx_description
1 polymer ?
#
loop_
_entity_poly.entity_id
_entity_poly.type
_entity_poly.pdbx_seq_one_letter_code
_entity_poly.pdbx_strand_id
1 'polypeptide(L)'
;MFPFYQFGILGTYVGKSGNSGMDGASKEWKLILNDNGRFEYNIHWFYSMNSYEHTMSGSWTLNNDTLTLKSFEYPFILNFVVVKANKLVPIPEKLLSHGSAYNLDTLVKK
;
A
#
# COMPACT_ATOMS: atom_id res chain seq x y z
N MET A 1 11.19 2.90 26.50
CA MET A 1 12.03 2.54 25.35
C MET A 1 11.20 2.82 24.10
N PHE A 2 11.46 3.93 23.41
CA PHE A 2 10.68 4.32 22.23
C PHE A 2 11.11 3.47 21.03
N PRO A 3 10.19 2.91 20.22
CA PRO A 3 10.56 2.06 19.11
C PRO A 3 11.11 2.95 17.97
N PHE A 4 12.42 3.18 17.97
CA PHE A 4 13.13 3.87 16.88
C PHE A 4 12.89 3.21 15.50
N TYR A 5 12.50 1.93 15.47
CA TYR A 5 12.11 1.21 14.26
C TYR A 5 10.82 1.71 13.61
N GLN A 6 9.93 2.35 14.37
CA GLN A 6 8.63 2.80 13.88
C GLN A 6 8.73 4.09 13.04
N PHE A 7 9.77 4.90 13.24
CA PHE A 7 9.98 6.14 12.47
C PHE A 7 10.58 5.90 11.08
N GLY A 8 11.38 4.84 10.90
CA GLY A 8 12.06 4.58 9.63
C GLY A 8 11.11 4.30 8.47
N ILE A 9 9.92 3.77 8.77
CA ILE A 9 8.93 3.37 7.77
C ILE A 9 7.94 4.48 7.41
N LEU A 10 7.98 5.63 8.07
CA LEU A 10 7.07 6.73 7.74
C LEU A 10 7.41 7.31 6.37
N GLY A 11 6.40 7.73 5.61
CA GLY A 11 6.58 8.37 4.32
C GLY A 11 5.69 7.80 3.22
N THR A 12 6.05 8.14 1.97
CA THR A 12 5.27 7.74 0.79
C THR A 12 5.94 6.56 0.09
N TYR A 13 5.17 5.52 -0.16
CA TYR A 13 5.56 4.36 -0.94
C TYR A 13 4.74 4.31 -2.22
N VAL A 14 5.39 3.99 -3.33
CA VAL A 14 4.77 3.91 -4.65
C VAL A 14 5.03 2.54 -5.26
N GLY A 15 4.01 1.97 -5.87
CA GLY A 15 4.10 0.82 -6.75
C GLY A 15 3.47 1.15 -8.10
N LYS A 16 3.96 0.53 -9.16
CA LYS A 16 3.37 0.63 -10.51
C LYS A 16 3.36 -0.75 -11.15
N SER A 17 2.30 -1.06 -11.88
CA SER A 17 2.21 -2.24 -12.74
C SER A 17 1.62 -1.88 -14.10
N GLY A 18 1.93 -2.69 -15.11
CA GLY A 18 1.48 -2.51 -16.48
C GLY A 18 2.39 -1.61 -17.32
N ASN A 19 2.11 -1.57 -18.63
CA ASN A 19 2.80 -0.70 -19.58
C ASN A 19 1.91 0.50 -19.89
N SER A 20 2.41 1.72 -19.66
CA SER A 20 1.79 2.94 -20.14
C SER A 20 1.94 3.03 -21.68
N GLY A 21 0.93 2.59 -22.42
CA GLY A 21 0.87 2.60 -23.89
C GLY A 21 -0.57 2.75 -24.38
N MET A 22 -0.78 2.95 -25.71
CA MET A 22 -2.09 3.28 -26.31
C MET A 22 -3.23 2.31 -25.95
N ASP A 23 -2.92 1.04 -25.65
CA ASP A 23 -3.88 -0.01 -25.25
C ASP A 23 -3.61 -0.57 -23.84
N GLY A 24 -2.62 -0.01 -23.12
CA GLY A 24 -2.06 -0.63 -21.93
C GLY A 24 -2.79 -0.23 -20.65
N ALA A 25 -3.35 -1.21 -19.95
CA ALA A 25 -3.83 -1.00 -18.58
C ALA A 25 -2.62 -0.77 -17.66
N SER A 26 -2.57 0.38 -16.98
CA SER A 26 -1.56 0.64 -15.94
C SER A 26 -2.22 0.90 -14.61
N LYS A 27 -1.61 0.41 -13.53
CA LYS A 27 -2.07 0.66 -12.17
C LYS A 27 -0.94 1.28 -11.36
N GLU A 28 -1.26 2.36 -10.67
CA GLU A 28 -0.38 3.00 -9.71
C GLU A 28 -0.99 2.89 -8.32
N TRP A 29 -0.13 2.65 -7.34
CA TRP A 29 -0.51 2.58 -5.94
C TRP A 29 0.38 3.52 -5.15
N LYS A 30 -0.22 4.30 -4.28
CA LYS A 30 0.47 5.25 -3.41
C LYS A 30 0.00 5.02 -1.98
N LEU A 31 0.91 4.59 -1.12
CA LEU A 31 0.69 4.42 0.32
C LEU A 31 1.43 5.53 1.07
N ILE A 32 0.72 6.25 1.93
CA ILE A 32 1.30 7.26 2.82
C ILE A 32 1.15 6.75 4.25
N LEU A 33 2.26 6.57 4.96
CA LEU A 33 2.29 6.21 6.38
C LEU A 33 2.62 7.45 7.22
N ASN A 34 1.66 7.87 8.04
CA ASN A 34 1.78 9.05 8.91
C ASN A 34 2.21 8.66 10.33
N ASP A 35 2.87 9.58 11.02
CA ASP A 35 3.37 9.43 12.40
C ASP A 35 2.26 9.18 13.43
N ASN A 36 1.04 9.63 13.16
CA ASN A 36 -0.14 9.45 13.99
C ASN A 36 -0.76 8.03 13.90
N GLY A 37 -0.08 7.07 13.26
CA GLY A 37 -0.58 5.70 13.11
C GLY A 37 -1.67 5.53 12.06
N ARG A 38 -1.92 6.54 11.22
CA ARG A 38 -2.88 6.48 10.10
C ARG A 38 -2.17 6.33 8.76
N PHE A 39 -2.84 5.67 7.83
CA PHE A 39 -2.41 5.59 6.44
C PHE A 39 -3.45 6.17 5.49
N GLU A 40 -2.96 6.60 4.34
CA GLU A 40 -3.75 6.86 3.15
C GLU A 40 -3.25 5.98 2.02
N TYR A 41 -4.15 5.28 1.34
CA TYR A 41 -3.84 4.37 0.26
C TYR A 41 -4.64 4.74 -0.98
N ASN A 42 -3.95 5.28 -1.97
CA ASN A 42 -4.52 5.69 -3.23
C ASN A 42 -4.18 4.67 -4.32
N ILE A 43 -5.18 4.31 -5.10
CA ILE A 43 -5.12 3.37 -6.20
C ILE A 43 -5.61 4.10 -7.44
N HIS A 44 -4.74 4.22 -8.44
CA HIS A 44 -5.07 4.86 -9.71
C HIS A 44 -4.92 3.83 -10.83
N TRP A 45 -6.02 3.50 -11.49
CA TRP A 45 -6.07 2.59 -12.62
C TRP A 45 -6.33 3.38 -13.89
N PHE A 46 -5.49 3.17 -14.89
CA PHE A 46 -5.66 3.71 -16.24
C PHE A 46 -6.01 2.56 -17.16
N TYR A 47 -7.09 2.71 -17.92
CA TYR A 47 -7.51 1.75 -18.93
C TYR A 47 -7.96 2.50 -20.18
N SER A 48 -7.13 2.48 -21.21
CA SER A 48 -7.35 3.25 -22.44
C SER A 48 -7.62 4.74 -22.11
N MET A 49 -8.76 5.30 -22.49
CA MET A 49 -9.15 6.69 -22.20
C MET A 49 -9.78 6.90 -20.81
N ASN A 50 -10.01 5.84 -20.05
CA ASN A 50 -10.63 5.93 -18.74
C ASN A 50 -9.59 5.87 -17.62
N SER A 51 -9.81 6.66 -16.58
CA SER A 51 -9.07 6.59 -15.33
C SER A 51 -10.02 6.37 -14.17
N TYR A 52 -9.64 5.49 -13.26
CA TYR A 52 -10.38 5.18 -12.05
C TYR A 52 -9.45 5.43 -10.87
N GLU A 53 -9.90 6.25 -9.93
CA GLU A 53 -9.14 6.57 -8.73
C GLU A 53 -9.94 6.15 -7.50
N HIS A 54 -9.27 5.51 -6.57
CA HIS A 54 -9.85 5.10 -5.30
C HIS A 54 -8.87 5.39 -4.17
N THR A 55 -9.32 6.17 -3.19
CA THR A 55 -8.54 6.49 -2.00
C THR A 55 -9.17 5.83 -0.80
N MET A 56 -8.33 5.23 0.04
CA MET A 56 -8.73 4.51 1.24
C MET A 56 -7.93 5.02 2.43
N SER A 57 -8.59 5.10 3.57
CA SER A 57 -7.94 5.47 4.83
C SER A 57 -8.04 4.37 5.89
N GLY A 58 -7.12 4.39 6.84
CA GLY A 58 -7.13 3.43 7.94
C GLY A 58 -6.02 3.65 8.97
N SER A 59 -5.84 2.65 9.83
CA SER A 59 -4.75 2.59 10.79
C SER A 59 -3.68 1.60 10.36
N TRP A 60 -2.45 1.86 10.76
CA TRP A 60 -1.34 0.94 10.55
C TRP A 60 -0.64 0.60 11.86
N THR A 61 -0.11 -0.62 11.92
CA THR A 61 0.74 -1.08 13.02
C THR A 61 1.97 -1.77 12.46
N LEU A 62 3.11 -1.61 13.12
CA LEU A 62 4.35 -2.30 12.78
C LEU A 62 4.69 -3.23 13.94
N ASN A 63 4.80 -4.53 13.65
CA ASN A 63 5.27 -5.53 14.60
C ASN A 63 6.48 -6.25 14.00
N ASN A 64 7.66 -6.05 14.61
CA ASN A 64 8.95 -6.43 14.04
C ASN A 64 9.08 -5.88 12.61
N ASP A 65 9.19 -6.76 11.61
CA ASP A 65 9.30 -6.39 10.20
C ASP A 65 7.95 -6.47 9.47
N THR A 66 6.84 -6.73 10.16
CA THR A 66 5.51 -6.86 9.53
C THR A 66 4.68 -5.60 9.74
N LEU A 67 4.42 -4.89 8.66
CA LEU A 67 3.48 -3.77 8.59
C LEU A 67 2.07 -4.32 8.32
N THR A 68 1.12 -3.98 9.18
CA THR A 68 -0.30 -4.31 9.03
C THR A 68 -1.09 -3.04 8.78
N LEU A 69 -1.90 -3.01 7.72
CA LEU A 69 -2.84 -1.93 7.39
C LEU A 69 -4.27 -2.41 7.61
N LYS A 70 -5.08 -1.64 8.33
CA LYS A 70 -6.50 -1.91 8.57
C LYS A 70 -7.33 -0.72 8.11
N SER A 71 -8.17 -0.91 7.09
CA SER A 71 -9.03 0.17 6.57
C SER A 71 -10.25 0.44 7.44
N PHE A 72 -10.74 1.68 7.37
CA PHE A 72 -11.97 2.12 8.03
C PHE A 72 -13.21 1.99 7.14
N GLU A 73 -13.06 2.16 5.84
CA GLU A 73 -14.18 2.22 4.89
C GLU A 73 -14.64 0.82 4.45
N TYR A 74 -13.68 -0.09 4.29
CA TYR A 74 -13.94 -1.49 3.91
C TYR A 74 -13.19 -2.42 4.87
N PRO A 75 -13.83 -3.49 5.39
CA PRO A 75 -13.18 -4.42 6.29
C PRO A 75 -12.17 -5.28 5.53
N PHE A 76 -10.97 -4.75 5.33
CA PHE A 76 -9.82 -5.49 4.81
C PHE A 76 -8.57 -5.24 5.65
N ILE A 77 -7.68 -6.23 5.63
CA ILE A 77 -6.36 -6.17 6.26
C ILE A 77 -5.31 -6.49 5.20
N LEU A 78 -4.34 -5.58 5.02
CA LEU A 78 -3.16 -5.80 4.19
C LEU A 78 -1.93 -5.97 5.07
N ASN A 79 -1.09 -6.94 4.74
CA ASN A 79 0.13 -7.24 5.46
C ASN A 79 1.32 -7.12 4.52
N PHE A 80 2.38 -6.46 4.98
CA PHE A 80 3.63 -6.29 4.24
C PHE A 80 4.82 -6.66 5.11
N VAL A 81 5.84 -7.27 4.52
CA VAL A 81 7.19 -7.31 5.08
C VAL A 81 7.90 -6.01 4.72
N VAL A 82 8.41 -5.33 5.74
CA VAL A 82 9.27 -4.16 5.62
C VAL A 82 10.70 -4.62 5.38
N VAL A 83 11.25 -4.27 4.21
CA VAL A 83 12.65 -4.55 3.86
C VAL A 83 13.42 -3.23 3.93
N LYS A 84 14.41 -3.15 4.83
CA LYS A 84 15.31 -1.99 5.01
C LYS A 84 14.59 -0.64 5.16
N ALA A 85 13.35 -0.63 5.65
CA ALA A 85 12.48 0.53 5.80
C ALA A 85 12.15 1.32 4.50
N ASN A 86 12.63 0.87 3.33
CA ASN A 86 12.45 1.55 2.05
C ASN A 86 11.65 0.73 1.04
N LYS A 87 11.30 -0.52 1.37
CA LYS A 87 10.58 -1.42 0.49
C LYS A 87 9.55 -2.20 1.29
N LEU A 88 8.33 -2.29 0.78
CA LEU A 88 7.22 -3.06 1.36
C LEU A 88 6.88 -4.18 0.40
N VAL A 89 6.99 -5.42 0.86
CA VAL A 89 6.66 -6.61 0.07
C VAL A 89 5.36 -7.20 0.63
N PRO A 90 4.27 -7.27 -0.13
CA PRO A 90 3.01 -7.81 0.38
C PRO A 90 3.16 -9.28 0.78
N ILE A 91 2.37 -9.72 1.76
CA ILE A 91 2.28 -11.10 2.22
C ILE A 91 0.94 -11.67 1.70
N PRO A 92 0.93 -12.38 0.56
CA PRO A 92 -0.32 -12.78 -0.10
C PRO A 92 -1.19 -13.71 0.77
N GLU A 93 -0.55 -14.58 1.54
CA GLU A 93 -1.20 -15.57 2.42
C GLU A 93 -1.97 -14.95 3.59
N LYS A 94 -1.72 -13.66 3.90
CA LYS A 94 -2.37 -12.93 5.00
C LYS A 94 -3.30 -11.83 4.49
N LEU A 95 -3.72 -11.89 3.23
CA LEU A 95 -4.70 -10.97 2.68
C LEU A 95 -6.10 -11.43 3.08
N LEU A 96 -6.75 -10.62 3.92
CA LEU A 96 -8.18 -10.74 4.18
C LEU A 96 -8.86 -9.60 3.43
N SER A 97 -9.25 -9.83 2.17
CA SER A 97 -10.01 -8.87 1.39
C SER A 97 -11.19 -9.51 0.65
N HIS A 98 -12.34 -8.86 0.72
CA HIS A 98 -13.43 -9.10 -0.23
C HIS A 98 -13.08 -8.41 -1.55
N GLY A 99 -12.57 -9.17 -2.52
CA GLY A 99 -12.44 -8.73 -3.92
C GLY A 99 -11.03 -8.53 -4.46
N SER A 100 -10.95 -8.50 -5.79
CA SER A 100 -9.76 -8.62 -6.63
C SER A 100 -8.93 -7.33 -6.81
N ALA A 101 -9.07 -6.34 -5.94
CA ALA A 101 -8.63 -4.96 -6.21
C ALA A 101 -7.38 -4.50 -5.46
N TYR A 102 -6.84 -5.28 -4.53
CA TYR A 102 -5.82 -4.80 -3.59
C TYR A 102 -4.44 -5.35 -3.94
N ASN A 103 -3.47 -4.45 -4.01
CA ASN A 103 -2.17 -4.65 -4.63
C ASN A 103 -1.38 -5.85 -4.07
N LEU A 104 -0.87 -6.70 -4.98
CA LEU A 104 0.04 -7.81 -4.72
C LEU A 104 1.50 -7.47 -5.07
N ASP A 105 1.76 -6.26 -5.56
CA ASP A 105 3.09 -5.82 -5.92
C ASP A 105 3.82 -5.10 -4.80
N THR A 106 5.14 -5.13 -4.90
CA THR A 106 6.04 -4.45 -3.98
C THR A 106 5.89 -2.93 -4.10
N LEU A 107 5.85 -2.24 -2.95
CA LEU A 107 5.92 -0.78 -2.89
C LEU A 107 7.33 -0.32 -2.50
N VAL A 108 7.82 0.77 -3.10
CA VAL A 108 9.13 1.36 -2.81
C VAL A 108 8.96 2.79 -2.32
N LYS A 109 9.72 3.15 -1.28
CA LYS A 109 9.71 4.48 -0.69
C LYS A 109 10.26 5.51 -1.68
N LYS A 110 9.53 6.62 -1.85
CA LYS A 110 9.91 7.75 -2.70
C LYS A 110 10.60 8.84 -1.90
#